data_AF-A0A2S6RJX6-F1
#
_entry.id   AF-A0A2S6RJX6-F1
#
_cell.length_a   1.000
_cell.length_b   1.000
_cell.length_c   1.000
_cell.angle_alpha   90.00
_cell.angle_beta   90.00
_cell.angle_gamma   90.00
#
_symmetry.space_group_name_H-M   'P 1'
#
loop_
_entity.id
_entity.type
_entity.pdbx_description
1 polymer ?
#
loop_
_entity_poly.entity_id
_entity_poly.type
_entity_poly.pdbx_seq_one_letter_code
_entity_poly.pdbx_strand_id
1 'polypeptide(L)'
;MDLNLNPEKNSIILEGYGQDYIKISGKKIFSPVLLFPDQYFPVKTSKFNIKNKIMDYDDRYKIDLIILGAPLGLLSPKDNLFTDLKSLHLPVEFMNTGAACRTWTVLIGEGRCVCAFLKTDA
;
A
#
# COMPACT_ATOMS: atom_id res chain seq x y z
N MET A 1 17.83 1.12 -22.73
CA MET A 1 17.72 1.82 -21.45
C MET A 1 17.20 0.78 -20.48
N ASP A 2 18.11 0.10 -19.78
CA ASP A 2 17.77 -1.02 -18.90
C ASP A 2 17.25 -0.48 -17.58
N LEU A 3 15.93 -0.59 -17.36
CA LEU A 3 15.29 -0.36 -16.08
C LEU A 3 15.47 -1.61 -15.22
N ASN A 4 16.70 -1.91 -14.83
CA ASN A 4 16.96 -2.86 -13.74
C ASN A 4 16.63 -2.15 -12.42
N LEU A 5 15.33 -2.02 -12.16
CA LEU A 5 14.78 -1.82 -10.83
C LEU A 5 15.06 -3.13 -10.11
N ASN A 6 16.25 -3.30 -9.56
CA ASN A 6 16.57 -4.46 -8.74
C ASN A 6 16.14 -4.07 -7.33
N PRO A 7 14.91 -4.40 -6.92
CA PRO A 7 14.47 -3.99 -5.61
C PRO A 7 15.37 -4.74 -4.61
N GLU A 8 15.72 -4.10 -3.49
CA GLU A 8 16.61 -4.69 -2.49
C GLU A 8 16.22 -6.16 -2.21
N LYS A 9 17.21 -7.01 -1.90
CA LYS A 9 17.12 -8.50 -1.87
C LYS A 9 15.95 -9.11 -1.07
N ASN A 10 15.17 -8.31 -0.34
CA ASN A 10 14.02 -8.69 0.48
C ASN A 10 12.71 -7.94 0.15
N SER A 11 12.65 -7.25 -0.98
CA SER A 11 11.48 -6.46 -1.36
C SER A 11 10.27 -7.32 -1.75
N ILE A 12 9.08 -6.86 -1.40
CA ILE A 12 7.85 -7.50 -1.85
C ILE A 12 7.59 -7.18 -3.32
N ILE A 13 7.14 -8.18 -4.07
CA ILE A 13 6.83 -8.02 -5.49
C ILE A 13 5.31 -7.94 -5.64
N LEU A 14 4.80 -6.75 -5.94
CA LEU A 14 3.42 -6.55 -6.34
C LEU A 14 3.26 -6.89 -7.81
N GLU A 15 2.76 -8.09 -8.09
CA GLU A 15 2.65 -8.61 -9.46
C GLU A 15 1.40 -8.12 -10.19
N GLY A 16 0.36 -7.71 -9.46
CA GLY A 16 -0.86 -7.17 -10.04
C GLY A 16 -2.08 -7.34 -9.15
N TYR A 17 -3.26 -7.14 -9.73
CA TYR A 17 -4.55 -7.27 -9.06
C TYR A 17 -5.59 -7.87 -10.02
N GLY A 18 -6.65 -8.44 -9.45
CA GLY A 18 -7.85 -8.88 -10.16
C GLY A 18 -9.09 -8.24 -9.55
N GLN A 19 -10.26 -8.78 -9.87
CA GLN A 19 -11.54 -8.26 -9.39
C GLN A 19 -11.63 -8.24 -7.85
N ASP A 20 -11.13 -9.28 -7.20
CA ASP A 20 -11.25 -9.52 -5.76
C ASP A 20 -9.93 -9.83 -5.06
N TYR A 21 -8.81 -9.78 -5.78
CA TYR A 21 -7.50 -10.14 -5.24
C TYR A 21 -6.39 -9.17 -5.61
N ILE A 22 -5.37 -9.14 -4.76
CA ILE A 22 -4.05 -8.55 -5.04
C ILE A 22 -3.03 -9.68 -5.08
N LYS A 23 -2.18 -9.73 -6.11
CA LYS A 23 -1.15 -10.76 -6.28
C LYS A 23 0.20 -10.23 -5.80
N ILE A 24 0.73 -10.82 -4.73
CA ILE A 24 1.98 -10.43 -4.08
C ILE A 24 2.86 -11.66 -3.94
N SER A 25 4.07 -11.61 -4.51
CA SER A 25 5.09 -12.66 -4.42
C SER A 25 4.53 -14.07 -4.69
N GLY A 26 3.77 -14.23 -5.77
CA GLY A 26 3.15 -15.49 -6.20
C GLY A 26 1.83 -15.84 -5.52
N LYS A 27 1.39 -15.08 -4.50
CA LYS A 27 0.18 -15.38 -3.72
C LYS A 27 -0.94 -14.41 -4.03
N LYS A 28 -2.16 -14.93 -4.22
CA LYS A 28 -3.38 -14.12 -4.30
C LYS A 28 -3.92 -13.83 -2.90
N ILE A 29 -4.13 -12.56 -2.59
CA ILE A 29 -4.67 -12.08 -1.32
C ILE A 29 -6.07 -11.50 -1.58
N PHE A 30 -7.08 -12.10 -0.96
CA PHE A 30 -8.51 -11.78 -1.15
C PHE A 30 -9.06 -10.86 -0.05
N SER A 31 -8.24 -9.92 0.40
CA SER A 31 -8.59 -8.90 1.39
C SER A 31 -7.85 -7.62 1.05
N PRO A 32 -8.22 -6.47 1.63
CA PRO A 32 -7.35 -5.31 1.57
C PRO A 32 -5.95 -5.64 2.13
N VAL A 33 -4.94 -4.93 1.67
CA VAL A 33 -3.54 -5.17 2.06
C VAL A 33 -2.87 -3.85 2.40
N LEU A 34 -2.13 -3.84 3.50
CA LEU A 34 -1.12 -2.83 3.82
C LEU A 34 0.25 -3.31 3.35
N LEU A 35 0.92 -2.52 2.53
CA LEU A 35 2.20 -2.81 1.90
C LEU A 35 3.28 -1.86 2.43
N PHE A 36 4.44 -2.44 2.70
CA PHE A 36 5.71 -1.77 2.95
C PHE A 36 6.77 -2.39 2.01
N PRO A 37 7.92 -1.73 1.78
CA PRO A 37 8.92 -2.21 0.83
C PRO A 37 9.34 -3.67 1.03
N ASP A 38 9.44 -4.14 2.27
CA ASP A 38 9.96 -5.45 2.67
C ASP A 38 8.91 -6.41 3.28
N GLN A 39 7.67 -5.95 3.48
CA GLN A 39 6.64 -6.74 4.15
C GLN A 39 5.22 -6.30 3.79
N TYR A 40 4.24 -7.18 3.99
CA TYR A 40 2.84 -6.86 3.78
C TYR A 40 1.93 -7.51 4.82
N PHE A 41 0.77 -6.89 5.05
CA PHE A 41 -0.23 -7.35 6.00
C PHE A 41 -1.62 -7.40 5.35
N PRO A 42 -2.22 -8.59 5.19
CA PRO A 42 -3.63 -8.71 4.87
C PRO A 42 -4.50 -8.10 5.97
N VAL A 43 -5.30 -7.10 5.63
CA VAL A 43 -6.20 -6.40 6.54
C VAL A 43 -7.56 -7.11 6.55
N LYS A 44 -7.67 -8.14 7.39
CA LYS A 44 -8.83 -9.04 7.43
C LYS A 44 -9.91 -8.64 8.43
N THR A 45 -9.61 -7.74 9.37
CA THR A 45 -10.53 -7.37 10.45
C THR A 45 -10.46 -5.87 10.74
N SER A 46 -11.55 -5.31 11.26
CA SER A 46 -11.61 -3.93 11.74
C SER A 46 -10.71 -3.66 12.95
N LYS A 47 -10.20 -4.69 13.63
CA LYS A 47 -9.24 -4.55 14.74
C LYS A 47 -7.81 -4.30 14.27
N PHE A 48 -7.52 -4.48 12.98
CA PHE A 48 -6.19 -4.22 12.46
C PHE A 48 -5.92 -2.71 12.45
N ASN A 49 -5.03 -2.26 13.33
CA ASN A 49 -4.70 -0.86 13.44
C ASN A 49 -3.64 -0.47 12.38
N ILE A 50 -4.14 0.04 11.25
CA ILE A 50 -3.31 0.49 10.12
C ILE A 50 -2.38 1.62 10.56
N LYS A 51 -2.90 2.60 11.31
CA LYS A 51 -2.13 3.76 11.78
C LYS A 51 -0.88 3.33 12.55
N ASN A 52 -1.05 2.46 13.55
CA ASN A 52 0.07 1.99 14.38
C ASN A 52 1.11 1.24 13.53
N LYS A 53 0.68 0.40 12.58
CA LYS A 53 1.62 -0.31 11.70
C LYS A 53 2.45 0.63 10.83
N ILE A 54 1.85 1.72 10.36
CA ILE A 54 2.55 2.73 9.58
C ILE A 54 3.54 3.50 10.46
N MET A 55 3.14 3.92 11.66
CA MET A 55 4.03 4.60 12.61
C MET A 55 5.22 3.73 13.01
N ASP A 56 4.98 2.47 13.38
CA ASP A 56 6.02 1.51 13.76
C ASP A 56 7.05 1.31 12.62
N TYR A 57 6.62 1.47 11.36
CA TYR A 57 7.51 1.37 10.20
C TYR A 57 8.26 2.68 9.95
N ASP A 58 7.53 3.80 9.99
CA ASP A 58 8.06 5.15 9.79
C ASP A 58 9.15 5.53 10.80
N ASP A 59 9.01 5.09 12.04
CA ASP A 59 10.01 5.30 13.09
C ASP A 59 11.38 4.70 12.73
N ARG A 60 11.39 3.63 11.95
CA ARG A 60 12.61 2.89 11.57
C ARG A 60 13.14 3.28 10.20
N TYR A 61 12.26 3.46 9.22
CA TYR A 61 12.65 3.53 7.81
C TYR A 61 12.31 4.86 7.12
N LYS A 62 11.53 5.74 7.77
CA LYS A 62 11.07 7.04 7.26
C LYS A 62 10.33 6.93 5.91
N ILE A 63 9.00 6.99 5.99
CA ILE A 63 8.10 6.87 4.86
C ILE A 63 8.00 8.22 4.14
N ASP A 64 8.20 8.21 2.83
CA ASP A 64 8.06 9.41 2.00
C ASP A 64 6.59 9.74 1.68
N LEU A 65 5.77 8.70 1.48
CA LEU A 65 4.41 8.79 0.96
C LEU A 65 3.58 7.58 1.34
N ILE A 66 2.29 7.82 1.64
CA ILE A 66 1.26 6.79 1.75
C ILE A 66 0.37 6.83 0.51
N ILE A 67 0.31 5.72 -0.22
CA ILE A 67 -0.60 5.53 -1.35
C ILE A 67 -1.88 4.84 -0.84
N LEU A 68 -3.02 5.44 -1.13
CA LEU A 68 -4.33 4.89 -0.81
C LEU A 68 -5.03 4.48 -2.10
N GLY A 69 -4.95 3.19 -2.41
CA GLY A 69 -5.53 2.57 -3.59
C GLY A 69 -6.86 1.90 -3.28
N ALA A 70 -7.97 2.53 -3.64
CA ALA A 70 -9.29 1.95 -3.47
C ALA A 70 -10.22 2.34 -4.64
N PRO A 71 -11.36 1.65 -4.82
CA PRO A 71 -12.37 2.05 -5.78
C PRO A 71 -12.78 3.51 -5.60
N LEU A 72 -12.98 4.21 -6.72
CA LEU A 72 -13.39 5.62 -6.68
C LEU A 72 -14.76 5.74 -6.02
N GLY A 73 -14.89 6.65 -5.04
CA GLY A 73 -16.14 6.88 -4.30
C GLY A 73 -16.35 5.98 -3.07
N LEU A 74 -15.42 5.06 -2.77
CA LEU A 74 -15.53 4.16 -1.62
C LEU A 74 -14.96 4.73 -0.32
N LEU A 75 -14.19 5.82 -0.41
CA LEU A 75 -13.64 6.50 0.76
C LEU A 75 -14.40 7.80 1.01
N SER A 76 -15.25 7.76 2.03
CA SER A 76 -15.93 8.91 2.59
C SER A 76 -15.04 9.54 3.67
N PRO A 77 -15.11 10.87 3.90
CA PRO A 77 -14.51 11.49 5.09
C PRO A 77 -14.98 10.88 6.42
N LYS A 78 -16.09 10.12 6.41
CA LYS A 78 -16.59 9.37 7.57
C LYS A 78 -15.84 8.05 7.81
N ASP A 79 -14.97 7.63 6.89
CA ASP A 79 -14.16 6.45 7.07
C ASP A 79 -13.00 6.75 7.99
N ASN A 80 -12.96 6.04 9.12
CA ASN A 80 -11.93 6.18 10.14
C ASN A 80 -10.52 6.07 9.55
N LEU A 81 -10.34 5.25 8.49
CA LEU A 81 -9.08 5.10 7.79
C LEU A 81 -8.53 6.43 7.26
N PHE A 82 -9.36 7.25 6.60
CA PHE A 82 -8.89 8.51 6.02
C PHE A 82 -8.46 9.50 7.11
N THR A 83 -9.24 9.58 8.19
CA THR A 83 -8.93 10.42 9.35
C THR A 83 -7.65 9.94 10.06
N ASP A 84 -7.51 8.63 10.23
CA ASP A 84 -6.33 8.01 10.84
C ASP A 84 -5.07 8.30 10.03
N LEU A 85 -5.11 8.12 8.70
CA LEU A 85 -3.97 8.39 7.82
C LEU A 85 -3.60 9.87 7.82
N LYS A 86 -4.57 10.79 7.81
CA LYS A 86 -4.29 12.22 7.92
C LYS A 86 -3.59 12.60 9.22
N SER A 87 -3.90 11.91 10.32
CA SER A 87 -3.28 12.18 11.62
C SER A 87 -1.81 11.77 11.71
N LEU A 88 -1.28 11.05 10.71
CA LEU A 88 0.12 10.64 10.65
C LEU A 88 1.08 11.75 10.23
N HIS A 89 0.57 12.89 9.72
CA HIS A 89 1.39 13.98 9.15
C HIS A 89 2.34 13.54 8.02
N LEU A 90 2.05 12.40 7.40
CA LEU A 90 2.72 11.91 6.19
C LEU A 90 1.91 12.34 4.95
N PRO A 91 2.56 12.61 3.80
CA PRO A 91 1.85 12.80 2.55
C PRO A 91 0.96 11.59 2.24
N VAL A 92 -0.28 11.83 1.80
CA VAL A 92 -1.23 10.79 1.42
C VAL A 92 -1.77 11.09 0.03
N GLU A 93 -1.60 10.15 -0.90
CA GLU A 93 -2.17 10.23 -2.24
C GLU A 93 -3.28 9.20 -2.42
N PHE A 94 -4.44 9.65 -2.90
CA PHE A 94 -5.58 8.79 -3.20
C PHE A 94 -5.68 8.54 -4.70
N MET A 95 -5.87 7.28 -5.08
CA MET A 95 -6.07 6.88 -6.47
C MET A 95 -6.83 5.55 -6.57
N ASN A 96 -7.25 5.17 -7.77
CA ASN A 96 -7.84 3.84 -7.99
C ASN A 96 -6.77 2.75 -7.78
N THR A 97 -7.22 1.54 -7.44
CA THR A 97 -6.34 0.41 -7.10
C THR A 97 -5.33 0.09 -8.18
N GLY A 98 -5.74 0.15 -9.45
CA GLY A 98 -4.83 -0.12 -10.58
C GLY A 98 -3.77 0.97 -10.80
N ALA A 99 -4.09 2.23 -10.53
CA ALA A 99 -3.11 3.31 -10.50
C ALA A 99 -2.16 3.14 -9.31
N ALA A 100 -2.71 2.82 -8.12
CA ALA A 100 -1.91 2.59 -6.92
C ALA A 100 -0.89 1.45 -7.09
N CYS A 101 -1.27 0.34 -7.72
CA CYS A 101 -0.33 -0.74 -8.02
C CYS A 101 0.82 -0.30 -8.92
N ARG A 102 0.53 0.50 -9.95
CA ARG A 102 1.56 1.01 -10.89
C ARG A 102 2.48 2.00 -10.19
N THR A 103 1.92 2.95 -9.45
CA THR A 103 2.68 3.94 -8.68
C THR A 103 3.58 3.25 -7.66
N TRP A 104 3.05 2.29 -6.90
CA TRP A 104 3.84 1.47 -5.97
C TRP A 104 5.06 0.84 -6.63
N THR A 105 4.85 0.11 -7.74
CA THR A 105 5.93 -0.61 -8.42
C THR A 105 7.02 0.33 -8.92
N VAL A 106 6.64 1.50 -9.46
CA VAL A 106 7.61 2.52 -9.90
C VAL A 106 8.40 3.06 -8.71
N LEU A 107 7.75 3.51 -7.64
CA LEU A 107 8.42 4.12 -6.48
C LEU A 107 9.34 3.13 -5.74
N ILE A 108 8.91 1.87 -5.57
CA ILE A 108 9.77 0.82 -5.02
C ILE A 108 10.98 0.56 -5.92
N GLY A 109 10.78 0.56 -7.23
CA GLY A 109 11.88 0.40 -8.17
C GLY A 109 12.89 1.56 -8.14
N GLU A 110 12.43 2.77 -7.87
CA GLU A 110 13.26 3.96 -7.64
C GLU A 110 13.99 3.93 -6.29
N GLY A 111 13.77 2.90 -5.46
CA GLY A 111 14.37 2.78 -4.13
C GLY A 111 13.72 3.67 -3.08
N ARG A 112 12.50 4.16 -3.32
CA ARG A 112 11.78 5.02 -2.36
C ARG A 112 11.11 4.21 -1.26
N CYS A 113 11.07 4.79 -0.07
CA CYS A 113 10.39 4.20 1.08
C CYS A 113 8.93 4.64 1.10
N VAL A 114 8.04 3.83 0.53
CA VAL A 114 6.61 4.15 0.44
C VAL A 114 5.75 3.10 1.13
N CYS A 115 4.58 3.53 1.61
CA CYS A 115 3.56 2.66 2.16
C CYS A 115 2.34 2.67 1.23
N ALA A 116 1.64 1.54 1.07
CA ALA A 116 0.39 1.51 0.33
C ALA A 116 -0.71 0.71 1.05
N PHE A 117 -1.91 1.25 1.10
CA PHE A 117 -3.11 0.50 1.40
C PHE A 117 -3.89 0.24 0.11
N LEU A 118 -4.12 -1.02 -0.22
CA LEU A 118 -4.82 -1.44 -1.43
C LEU A 118 -6.09 -2.21 -1.09
N LYS A 119 -7.21 -1.82 -1.70
CA LYS A 119 -8.51 -2.51 -1.65
C LYS A 119 -9.04 -2.67 -3.08
N THR A 120 -9.59 -3.83 -3.42
CA THR A 120 -10.25 -4.08 -4.71
C THR A 120 -11.77 -3.86 -4.62
N ASP A 121 -12.45 -3.85 -5.78
CA ASP A 121 -13.90 -3.61 -5.96
C ASP A 121 -14.84 -4.71 -5.40
N ALA A 122 -14.31 -5.69 -4.66
CA ALA A 122 -15.11 -6.75 -4.06
C ALA A 122 -15.97 -6.26 -2.88
#